data_AF-A0A357LU28-F1
#
_entry.id   AF-A0A357LU28-F1
#
_cell.length_a   1.000
_cell.length_b   1.000
_cell.length_c   1.000
_cell.angle_alpha   90.00
_cell.angle_beta   90.00
_cell.angle_gamma   90.00
#
_symmetry.space_group_name_H-M   'P 1'
#
loop_
_entity.id
_entity.type
_entity.pdbx_description
1 polymer ?
#
loop_
_entity_poly.entity_id
_entity_poly.type
_entity_poly.pdbx_seq_one_letter_code
_entity_poly.pdbx_strand_id
1 'polypeptide(L)'
;MQQLADLLTECQQGYQKAEYCLTRQKLEEIEAFSKLIGLPVLERVARDVQNCIEVYDPVALSGTMSRLLRIGEQSLTAIWDLQDRMH
;
A
#
# COMPACT_ATOMS: atom_id res chain seq x y z
N MET A 1 -10.99 5.32 6.24
CA MET A 1 -10.87 4.64 4.93
C MET A 1 -10.27 5.53 3.87
N GLN A 2 -10.78 6.76 3.72
CA GLN A 2 -10.20 7.77 2.83
C GLN A 2 -8.67 7.87 2.95
N GLN A 3 -8.15 7.95 4.18
CA GLN A 3 -6.70 7.98 4.44
C GLN A 3 -5.92 6.83 3.77
N LEU A 4 -6.43 5.59 3.79
CA LEU A 4 -5.75 4.48 3.12
C LEU A 4 -5.80 4.62 1.59
N ALA A 5 -6.92 5.10 1.05
CA ALA A 5 -7.06 5.35 -0.39
C ALA A 5 -6.12 6.47 -0.86
N ASP A 6 -5.98 7.54 -0.09
CA ASP A 6 -5.07 8.65 -0.37
C ASP A 6 -3.61 8.16 -0.35
N LEU A 7 -3.24 7.41 0.68
CA LEU A 7 -1.91 6.82 0.80
C LEU A 7 -1.55 5.89 -0.36
N LEU A 8 -2.48 5.01 -0.77
CA LEU A 8 -2.28 4.12 -1.92
C LEU A 8 -2.14 4.91 -3.22
N THR A 9 -2.93 5.97 -3.40
CA THR A 9 -2.87 6.84 -4.58
C THR A 9 -1.54 7.59 -4.65
N GLU A 10 -1.11 8.21 -3.56
CA GLU A 10 0.18 8.92 -3.48
C GLU A 10 1.36 7.96 -3.70
N CYS A 11 1.31 6.77 -3.11
CA CYS A 11 2.32 5.72 -3.32
C CYS A 11 2.41 5.30 -4.79
N GLN A 12 1.28 5.04 -5.44
CA GLN A 12 1.22 4.67 -6.85
C GLN A 12 1.77 5.78 -7.76
N GLN A 13 1.42 7.04 -7.49
CA GLN A 13 1.90 8.17 -8.27
C GLN A 13 3.41 8.36 -8.12
N GLY A 14 3.94 8.25 -6.90
CA GLY A 14 5.39 8.29 -6.66
C GLY A 14 6.12 7.19 -7.43
N TYR A 15 5.59 5.96 -7.39
CA TYR A 15 6.15 4.83 -8.12
C TYR A 15 6.17 5.06 -9.63
N GLN A 16 5.06 5.54 -10.21
CA GLN A 16 4.95 5.82 -11.64
C GLN A 16 5.92 6.92 -12.11
N LYS A 17 6.27 7.87 -11.23
CA LYS A 17 7.23 8.94 -11.49
C LYS A 17 8.68 8.56 -11.14
N ALA A 18 8.92 7.33 -10.68
CA ALA A 18 10.21 6.88 -10.14
C ALA A 18 10.72 7.74 -8.95
N GLU A 19 9.81 8.38 -8.20
CA GLU A 19 10.10 9.14 -6.99
C GLU A 19 10.21 8.17 -5.80
N TYR A 20 11.27 7.36 -5.77
CA TYR A 20 11.39 6.26 -4.80
C TYR A 20 11.49 6.72 -3.34
N CYS A 21 12.01 7.92 -3.09
CA CYS A 21 12.02 8.51 -1.75
C CYS A 21 10.60 8.77 -1.23
N LEU A 22 9.76 9.41 -2.06
CA LEU A 22 8.34 9.62 -1.75
C LEU A 22 7.60 8.29 -1.64
N THR A 23 7.85 7.37 -2.58
CA THR A 23 7.22 6.05 -2.59
C THR A 23 7.50 5.30 -1.29
N ARG A 24 8.76 5.31 -0.82
CA ARG A 24 9.17 4.70 0.45
C ARG A 24 8.45 5.35 1.65
N GLN A 25 8.45 6.67 1.73
CA GLN A 25 7.74 7.38 2.79
C GLN A 25 6.26 6.95 2.86
N LYS A 26 5.59 6.86 1.70
CA LYS A 26 4.20 6.42 1.64
C LYS A 26 4.01 4.97 2.02
N LEU A 27 4.95 4.08 1.68
CA LEU A 27 4.91 2.69 2.12
C LEU A 27 5.05 2.55 3.64
N GLU A 28 5.89 3.36 4.29
CA GLU A 28 6.03 3.41 5.75
C GLU A 28 4.72 3.87 6.41
N GLU A 29 4.07 4.89 5.84
CA GLU A 29 2.75 5.36 6.29
C GLU A 29 1.66 4.28 6.10
N ILE A 30 1.64 3.58 4.96
CA ILE A 30 0.72 2.46 4.69
C ILE A 30 0.95 1.32 5.68
N GLU A 31 2.20 0.95 5.95
CA GLU A 31 2.57 -0.10 6.89
C GLU A 31 2.03 0.22 8.29
N ALA A 32 2.34 1.42 8.80
CA ALA A 32 1.92 1.87 10.13
C ALA A 32 0.39 1.93 10.25
N PHE A 33 -0.29 2.48 9.23
CA PHE A 33 -1.74 2.57 9.22
C PHE A 33 -2.39 1.18 9.14
N SER A 34 -1.90 0.30 8.26
CA SER A 34 -2.40 -1.08 8.11
C SER A 34 -2.27 -1.87 9.40
N LYS A 35 -1.15 -1.71 10.12
CA LYS A 35 -0.95 -2.30 11.43
C LYS A 35 -1.95 -1.80 12.46
N LEU A 36 -2.21 -0.48 12.47
CA LEU A 36 -3.17 0.13 13.40
C LEU A 36 -4.59 -0.41 13.23
N ILE A 37 -5.03 -0.62 11.99
CA ILE A 37 -6.41 -1.05 11.68
C ILE A 37 -6.56 -2.56 11.47
N GLY A 38 -5.50 -3.34 11.68
CA GLY A 38 -5.56 -4.80 11.62
C GLY A 38 -5.58 -5.40 10.20
N LEU A 39 -4.78 -4.84 9.28
CA LEU A 39 -4.58 -5.37 7.92
C LEU A 39 -3.18 -5.99 7.75
N PRO A 40 -2.89 -7.16 8.36
CA PRO A 40 -1.53 -7.73 8.41
C PRO A 40 -0.98 -8.14 7.04
N VAL A 41 -1.86 -8.49 6.09
CA VAL A 41 -1.43 -8.81 4.72
C VAL A 41 -0.96 -7.54 4.00
N LEU A 42 -1.68 -6.43 4.17
CA LEU A 42 -1.30 -5.16 3.55
C LEU A 42 -0.03 -4.59 4.18
N GLU A 43 0.12 -4.68 5.51
CA GLU A 43 1.36 -4.35 6.22
C GLU A 43 2.55 -5.10 5.64
N ARG A 44 2.44 -6.43 5.50
CA ARG A 44 3.51 -7.27 4.97
C ARG A 44 3.89 -6.90 3.54
N VAL A 45 2.90 -6.67 2.67
CA VAL A 45 3.17 -6.32 1.27
C VAL A 45 3.82 -4.95 1.15
N ALA A 46 3.43 -3.97 1.98
CA ALA A 46 4.11 -2.67 2.03
C ALA A 46 5.59 -2.83 2.37
N ARG A 47 5.93 -3.70 3.33
CA ARG A 47 7.31 -4.05 3.68
C ARG A 47 8.06 -4.76 2.54
N ASP A 48 7.40 -5.69 1.85
CA ASP A 48 7.97 -6.41 0.69
C ASP A 48 8.39 -5.40 -0.41
N VAL A 49 7.55 -4.38 -0.68
CA VAL A 49 7.85 -3.32 -1.66
C VAL A 49 9.03 -2.45 -1.21
N GLN A 50 9.07 -2.04 0.06
CA GLN A 50 10.19 -1.26 0.62
C GLN A 50 11.52 -2.00 0.42
N ASN A 51 11.56 -3.30 0.74
CA ASN A 51 12.74 -4.13 0.53
C ASN A 51 13.16 -4.17 -0.95
N CYS A 52 12.20 -4.25 -1.89
CA CYS A 52 12.49 -4.24 -3.32
C CYS A 52 13.09 -2.90 -3.80
N ILE A 53 12.65 -1.77 -3.23
CA ILE A 53 13.23 -0.45 -3.48
C ILE A 53 14.69 -0.41 -3.01
N GLU A 54 14.98 -0.97 -1.82
CA GLU A 54 16.34 -0.95 -1.24
C GLU A 54 17.35 -1.83 -1.98
N VAL A 55 16.90 -2.97 -2.54
CA VAL A 55 17.78 -3.90 -3.28
C VAL A 55 17.91 -3.57 -4.78
N TYR A 56 17.25 -2.51 -5.26
CA TYR A 56 17.26 -2.07 -6.66
C TYR A 56 16.88 -3.17 -7.68
N ASP A 57 15.90 -4.03 -7.34
CA ASP A 57 15.36 -5.03 -8.25
C ASP A 57 14.06 -4.52 -8.91
N PRO A 58 14.11 -4.00 -10.16
CA PRO A 58 12.95 -3.42 -10.81
C PRO A 58 11.86 -4.45 -11.15
N VAL A 59 12.23 -5.72 -11.36
CA VAL A 59 11.28 -6.79 -11.69
C VAL A 59 10.48 -7.15 -10.44
N ALA A 60 11.18 -7.41 -9.33
CA ALA A 60 10.56 -7.68 -8.05
C ALA A 60 9.73 -6.48 -7.56
N LEU A 61 10.23 -5.26 -7.76
CA LEU A 61 9.51 -4.04 -7.41
C LEU A 61 8.17 -3.93 -8.16
N SER A 62 8.15 -4.18 -9.47
CA SER A 62 6.91 -4.13 -10.24
C SER A 62 5.87 -5.15 -9.74
N GLY A 63 6.31 -6.38 -9.46
CA GLY A 63 5.42 -7.44 -8.98
C GLY A 63 4.87 -7.17 -7.58
N THR A 64 5.72 -6.69 -6.67
CA THR A 64 5.32 -6.34 -5.30
C THR A 64 4.40 -5.12 -5.28
N MET A 65 4.64 -4.11 -6.13
CA MET A 65 3.78 -2.94 -6.25
C MET A 65 2.38 -3.30 -6.79
N SER A 66 2.30 -4.11 -7.86
CA SER A 66 1.00 -4.60 -8.35
C SER A 66 0.24 -5.40 -7.29
N ARG A 67 0.96 -6.18 -6.48
CA ARG A 67 0.37 -6.90 -5.35
C ARG A 67 -0.14 -5.94 -4.27
N LEU A 68 0.61 -4.89 -3.94
CA LEU A 68 0.21 -3.88 -2.95
C LEU A 68 -1.10 -3.22 -3.33
N LEU A 69 -1.20 -2.72 -4.56
CA LEU A 69 -2.38 -2.00 -5.04
C LEU A 69 -3.62 -2.90 -5.04
N ARG A 70 -3.49 -4.15 -5.49
CA ARG A 70 -4.59 -5.12 -5.47
C ARG A 70 -5.06 -5.44 -4.05
N ILE A 71 -4.15 -5.68 -3.12
CA ILE A 71 -4.52 -5.96 -1.72
C ILE A 71 -5.12 -4.71 -1.06
N GLY A 72 -4.60 -3.52 -1.39
CA GLY A 72 -5.12 -2.23 -0.94
C GLY A 72 -6.56 -2.01 -1.40
N GLU A 73 -6.85 -2.20 -2.69
CA GLU A 73 -8.19 -2.12 -3.26
C GLU A 73 -9.16 -3.09 -2.58
N GLN A 74 -8.78 -4.37 -2.45
CA GLN A 74 -9.59 -5.37 -1.75
C GLN A 74 -9.86 -4.99 -0.28
N SER A 75 -8.87 -4.40 0.39
CA SER A 75 -9.02 -3.95 1.78
C SER A 75 -10.00 -2.78 1.87
N LEU A 76 -9.94 -1.81 0.94
CA LEU A 76 -10.87 -0.69 0.88
C LEU A 76 -12.31 -1.19 0.64
N THR A 77 -12.52 -2.06 -0.34
CA THR A 77 -13.84 -2.67 -0.59
C THR A 77 -14.38 -3.36 0.66
N ALA A 78 -13.57 -4.18 1.33
CA ALA A 78 -13.99 -4.89 2.54
C ALA A 78 -14.36 -3.94 3.69
N ILE A 79 -13.59 -2.86 3.89
CA ILE A 79 -13.91 -1.89 4.94
C ILE A 79 -15.20 -1.10 4.56
N TRP A 80 -15.41 -0.74 3.29
CA TRP A 80 -16.65 -0.07 2.84
C TRP A 80 -17.87 -0.96 3.06
N ASP A 81 -17.79 -2.24 2.67
CA ASP A 81 -18.85 -3.21 2.90
C ASP A 81 -19.20 -3.36 4.38
N LEU A 82 -18.20 -3.28 5.27
CA LEU A 82 -18.44 -3.32 6.72
C LEU A 82 -19.12 -2.05 7.22
N GLN A 83 -18.73 -0.88 6.72
CA GLN A 83 -19.34 0.40 7.10
C GLN A 83 -20.79 0.51 6.61
N ASP A 84 -21.07 0.10 5.37
CA ASP A 84 -22.42 0.13 4.80
C ASP A 84 -23.39 -0.80 5.55
N ARG A 85 -22.90 -1.93 6.10
CA ARG A 85 -23.70 -2.84 6.92
C ARG A 85 -24.00 -2.33 8.33
N MET A 86 -23.30 -1.28 8.78
CA MET A 86 -23.47 -0.67 10.10
C MET A 86 -24.38 0.57 10.07
N HIS A 87 -24.90 0.94 8.89
CA HIS A 87 -25.92 1.97 8.69
C HIS A 87 -27.28 1.35 8.38
#